data_AF-A0A2V9DTD1-F1
#
_entry.id   AF-A0A2V9DTD1-F1
#
_cell.length_a   1.000
_cell.length_b   1.000
_cell.length_c   1.000
_cell.angle_alpha   90.00
_cell.angle_beta   90.00
_cell.angle_gamma   90.00
#
_symmetry.space_group_name_H-M   'P 1'
#
loop_
_entity.id
_entity.type
_entity.pdbx_description
1 polymer ?
#
loop_
_entity_poly.entity_id
_entity_poly.type
_entity_poly.pdbx_seq_one_letter_code
_entity_poly.pdbx_strand_id
1 'polypeptide(L)'
;MAFVRRKGNAYYLVHNVRQRGKVKQLHLARLGERPRITDDVVRQVNRTYPFVDVNWTELREQMNTRVELFDSKSAYVRKLIATLRTLNLDLADLFPPLLDVSEAPATGHELVTQLRLLHSTVGVKLDQFDRAPHRAVMAERTFR
;
A
#
# COMPACT_ATOMS: atom_id res chain seq x y z
N MET A 1 -4.70 3.23 -23.16
CA MET A 1 -4.56 2.22 -22.07
C MET A 1 -3.85 2.84 -20.89
N ALA A 2 -4.37 2.65 -19.68
CA ALA A 2 -3.80 3.15 -18.44
C ALA A 2 -2.86 2.13 -17.79
N PHE A 3 -1.76 2.59 -17.20
CA PHE A 3 -0.78 1.75 -16.51
C PHE A 3 0.03 2.55 -15.48
N VAL A 4 0.67 1.85 -14.54
CA VAL A 4 1.54 2.47 -13.53
C VAL A 4 2.99 2.41 -13.98
N ARG A 5 3.66 3.57 -14.01
CA ARG A 5 5.09 3.70 -14.32
C ARG A 5 5.87 4.26 -13.12
N ARG A 6 7.13 3.85 -12.97
CA ARG A 6 8.06 4.44 -12.00
C ARG A 6 8.84 5.57 -12.66
N LYS A 7 8.98 6.71 -11.99
CA LYS A 7 9.88 7.81 -12.36
C LYS A 7 10.59 8.30 -11.11
N GLY A 8 11.89 8.01 -11.01
CA GLY A 8 12.68 8.22 -9.79
C GLY A 8 12.17 7.34 -8.64
N ASN A 9 11.94 7.97 -7.48
CA ASN A 9 11.42 7.31 -6.28
C ASN A 9 9.88 7.29 -6.20
N ALA A 10 9.17 7.75 -7.22
CA ALA A 10 7.71 7.80 -7.21
C ALA A 10 7.10 7.04 -8.39
N TYR A 11 5.91 6.51 -8.14
CA TYR A 11 5.05 5.89 -9.13
C TYR A 11 3.98 6.87 -9.61
N TYR A 12 3.61 6.74 -10.87
CA TYR A 12 2.65 7.59 -11.54
C TYR A 12 1.67 6.71 -12.31
N LEU A 13 0.37 7.01 -12.19
CA LEU A 13 -0.65 6.48 -13.07
C LEU A 13 -0.67 7.31 -14.35
N VAL A 14 -0.51 6.65 -15.49
CA VAL A 14 -0.48 7.30 -16.80
C VAL A 14 -1.42 6.61 -17.77
N HIS A 15 -1.87 7.33 -18.80
CA HIS A 15 -2.68 6.78 -19.89
C HIS A 15 -2.09 7.16 -21.25
N ASN A 16 -1.88 6.17 -22.12
CA ASN A 16 -1.46 6.41 -23.49
C ASN A 16 -2.65 6.92 -24.33
N VAL A 17 -2.56 8.15 -24.82
CA VAL A 17 -3.52 8.76 -25.76
C VAL A 17 -2.88 8.88 -27.14
N ARG A 18 -3.67 8.73 -28.21
CA ARG A 18 -3.22 9.04 -29.59
C ARG A 18 -3.65 10.46 -29.95
N GLN A 19 -2.70 11.27 -30.39
CA GLN A 19 -2.96 12.63 -30.89
C GLN A 19 -2.19 12.84 -32.19
N ARG A 20 -2.90 13.10 -33.29
CA ARG A 20 -2.32 13.36 -34.63
C ARG A 20 -1.29 12.30 -35.06
N GLY A 21 -1.63 11.03 -34.93
CA GLY A 21 -0.76 9.90 -35.31
C GLY A 21 0.38 9.57 -34.33
N LYS A 22 0.63 10.40 -33.31
CA LYS A 22 1.65 10.15 -32.27
C LYS A 22 1.02 9.66 -30.96
N VAL A 23 1.71 8.78 -30.25
CA VAL A 23 1.33 8.34 -28.90
C VAL A 23 1.89 9.35 -27.89
N LYS A 24 1.04 9.90 -27.03
CA LYS A 24 1.42 10.76 -25.91
C LYS A 24 0.98 10.13 -24.59
N GLN A 25 1.72 10.41 -23.53
CA GLN A 25 1.41 9.94 -22.19
C GLN A 25 0.72 11.04 -21.39
N LEU A 26 -0.54 10.81 -21.04
CA LEU A 26 -1.27 11.65 -20.11
C LEU A 26 -0.97 11.21 -18.68
N HIS A 27 -0.63 12.15 -17.81
CA HIS A 27 -0.38 11.88 -16.40
C HIS A 27 -1.68 12.00 -15.60
N LEU A 28 -2.19 10.88 -15.12
CA LEU A 28 -3.47 10.84 -14.41
C LEU A 28 -3.29 11.18 -12.92
N ALA A 29 -2.30 10.57 -12.26
CA ALA A 29 -2.05 10.80 -10.84
C ALA A 29 -0.61 10.46 -10.44
N ARG A 30 -0.11 11.10 -9.38
CA ARG A 30 1.11 10.68 -8.67
C ARG A 30 0.68 9.76 -7.53
N LEU A 31 1.23 8.54 -7.50
CA LEU A 31 0.89 7.50 -6.52
C LEU A 31 1.88 7.43 -5.34
N GLY A 32 2.94 8.23 -5.37
CA GLY A 32 3.97 8.24 -4.30
C GLY A 32 4.97 7.10 -4.42
N GLU A 33 5.70 6.81 -3.35
CA GLU A 33 6.77 5.80 -3.33
C GLU A 33 6.26 4.36 -3.44
N ARG A 34 5.03 4.12 -2.97
CA ARG A 34 4.36 2.82 -3.02
C ARG A 34 3.07 3.00 -3.81
N PRO A 35 2.95 2.43 -5.01
CA PRO A 35 1.77 2.63 -5.83
C PRO A 35 0.57 1.96 -5.15
N ARG A 36 -0.41 2.76 -4.71
CA ARG A 36 -1.70 2.29 -4.24
C ARG A 36 -2.81 2.97 -5.02
N ILE A 37 -3.77 2.18 -5.51
CA ILE A 37 -4.97 2.68 -6.20
C ILE A 37 -6.11 2.74 -5.17
N THR A 38 -6.10 3.78 -4.34
CA THR A 38 -7.17 4.04 -3.37
C THR A 38 -8.42 4.58 -4.06
N ASP A 39 -9.56 4.55 -3.38
CA ASP A 39 -10.80 5.13 -3.90
C ASP A 39 -10.69 6.65 -4.12
N ASP A 40 -9.87 7.36 -3.33
CA ASP A 40 -9.57 8.77 -3.57
C ASP A 40 -8.87 9.00 -4.90
N VAL A 41 -7.89 8.15 -5.26
CA VAL A 41 -7.21 8.22 -6.55
C VAL A 41 -8.20 7.98 -7.68
N VAL A 42 -9.07 6.97 -7.54
CA VAL A 42 -10.11 6.65 -8.54
C VAL A 42 -11.06 7.84 -8.73
N ARG A 43 -11.61 8.38 -7.63
CA ARG A 43 -12.51 9.54 -7.67
C ARG A 43 -11.83 10.76 -8.30
N GLN A 44 -10.61 11.06 -7.88
CA GLN A 44 -9.86 12.21 -8.38
C GLN A 44 -9.59 12.10 -9.89
N VAL A 45 -9.20 10.91 -10.36
CA VAL A 45 -8.95 10.68 -11.79
C VAL A 45 -10.23 10.74 -12.60
N ASN A 46 -11.31 10.09 -12.14
CA ASN A 46 -12.60 10.12 -12.85
C ASN A 46 -13.17 11.55 -12.93
N ARG A 47 -12.97 12.38 -11.90
CA ARG A 47 -13.39 13.78 -11.90
C ARG A 47 -12.54 14.65 -12.83
N THR A 48 -11.23 14.44 -12.84
CA THR A 48 -10.28 15.28 -13.62
C THR A 48 -10.24 14.88 -15.09
N TYR A 49 -10.43 13.60 -15.38
CA TYR A 49 -10.31 13.00 -16.71
C TYR A 49 -11.55 12.14 -17.03
N PRO A 50 -12.76 12.74 -17.12
CA PRO A 50 -14.02 11.98 -17.27
C PRO A 50 -14.11 11.17 -18.56
N PHE A 51 -13.31 11.51 -19.58
CA PHE A 51 -13.29 10.82 -20.88
C PHE A 51 -12.24 9.71 -20.97
N VAL A 52 -11.44 9.52 -19.91
CA VAL A 52 -10.39 8.50 -19.90
C VAL A 52 -10.96 7.24 -19.27
N ASP A 53 -11.12 6.21 -20.10
CA ASP A 53 -11.52 4.89 -19.61
C ASP A 53 -10.32 4.18 -18.96
N VAL A 54 -10.52 3.75 -17.72
CA VAL A 54 -9.50 3.12 -16.88
C VAL A 54 -10.09 1.85 -16.28
N ASN A 55 -9.51 0.70 -16.61
CA ASN A 55 -9.82 -0.57 -15.95
C ASN A 55 -9.21 -0.60 -14.54
N TRP A 56 -9.96 -0.08 -13.56
CA TRP A 56 -9.51 0.02 -12.18
C TRP A 56 -9.29 -1.34 -11.51
N THR A 57 -10.08 -2.35 -11.88
CA THR A 57 -9.97 -3.71 -11.36
C THR A 57 -8.64 -4.33 -11.77
N GLU A 58 -8.33 -4.31 -13.06
CA GLU A 58 -7.07 -4.85 -13.58
C GLU A 58 -5.85 -4.11 -13.02
N LEU A 59 -5.91 -2.78 -12.91
CA LEU A 59 -4.82 -2.00 -12.30
C LEU A 59 -4.59 -2.36 -10.83
N ARG A 60 -5.66 -2.58 -10.06
CA ARG A 60 -5.56 -3.00 -8.66
C ARG A 60 -4.95 -4.38 -8.55
N GLU A 61 -5.37 -5.32 -9.39
CA GLU A 61 -4.79 -6.67 -9.45
C GLU A 61 -3.30 -6.64 -9.79
N GLN A 62 -2.91 -5.92 -10.84
CA GLN A 62 -1.50 -5.77 -11.23
C GLN A 62 -0.63 -5.18 -10.11
N MET A 63 -1.17 -4.26 -9.29
CA MET A 63 -0.43 -3.72 -8.15
C MET A 63 -0.36 -4.69 -6.96
N ASN A 64 -1.40 -5.49 -6.73
CA ASN A 64 -1.41 -6.51 -5.68
C ASN A 64 -0.47 -7.67 -6.00
N THR A 65 -0.31 -8.05 -7.28
CA THR A 65 0.62 -9.11 -7.70
C THR A 65 2.09 -8.63 -7.68
N ARG A 66 2.33 -7.32 -7.71
CA ARG A 66 3.67 -6.71 -7.53
C ARG A 66 4.13 -6.66 -6.07
N VAL A 67 3.49 -7.38 -5.15
CA VAL A 67 4.10 -7.72 -3.87
C VAL A 67 5.32 -8.56 -4.21
N GLU A 68 6.46 -7.89 -4.40
CA GLU A 68 7.79 -8.50 -4.55
C GLU A 68 7.86 -9.61 -3.51
N LEU A 69 7.91 -10.85 -3.99
CA LEU A 69 8.15 -12.05 -3.19
C LEU A 69 9.23 -11.67 -2.17
N PHE A 70 8.86 -11.66 -0.89
CA PHE A 70 9.57 -10.99 0.21
C PHE A 70 11.09 -11.24 0.16
N ASP A 71 11.81 -10.43 -0.61
CA ASP A 71 13.26 -10.44 -0.60
C ASP A 71 13.67 -9.73 0.69
N SER A 72 14.24 -10.49 1.61
CA SER A 72 14.75 -10.01 2.89
C SER A 72 15.82 -8.92 2.73
N LYS A 73 16.46 -8.82 1.56
CA LYS A 73 17.43 -7.77 1.21
C LYS A 73 16.79 -6.55 0.57
N SER A 74 15.51 -6.61 0.19
CA SER A 74 14.81 -5.49 -0.40
C SER A 74 14.86 -4.27 0.52
N ALA A 75 15.08 -3.09 -0.07
CA ALA A 75 14.98 -1.82 0.66
C ALA A 75 13.61 -1.65 1.33
N TYR A 76 12.59 -2.30 0.75
CA TYR A 76 11.23 -2.32 1.28
C TYR A 76 11.13 -3.00 2.65
N VAL A 77 11.64 -4.24 2.78
CA VAL A 77 11.58 -4.99 4.05
C VAL A 77 12.36 -4.26 5.13
N ARG A 78 13.55 -3.74 4.81
CA ARG A 78 14.36 -2.94 5.74
C ARG A 78 13.63 -1.69 6.23
N LYS A 79 13.00 -0.93 5.32
CA LYS A 79 12.19 0.25 5.68
C LYS A 79 11.00 -0.15 6.55
N LEU A 80 10.32 -1.26 6.24
CA LEU A 80 9.19 -1.75 7.03
C LEU A 80 9.61 -2.12 8.45
N ILE A 81 10.71 -2.86 8.63
CA ILE A 81 11.24 -3.21 9.94
C ILE A 81 11.58 -1.94 10.75
N ALA A 82 12.23 -0.96 10.12
CA ALA A 82 12.56 0.30 10.79
C ALA A 82 11.31 1.09 11.22
N THR A 83 10.30 1.17 10.34
CA THR A 83 9.01 1.80 10.66
C THR A 83 8.29 1.09 11.81
N LEU A 84 8.26 -0.25 11.81
CA LEU A 84 7.65 -1.03 12.90
C LEU A 84 8.34 -0.79 14.25
N ARG A 85 9.68 -0.73 14.26
CA ARG A 85 10.45 -0.42 15.47
C ARG A 85 10.13 0.97 16.01
N THR A 86 10.08 1.97 15.13
CA THR A 86 9.77 3.35 15.51
C THR A 86 8.36 3.44 16.07
N LEU A 87 7.38 2.86 15.36
CA LEU A 87 5.99 2.83 15.81
C LEU A 87 5.84 2.16 17.17
N ASN A 88 6.53 1.05 17.43
CA ASN A 88 6.47 0.39 18.73
C ASN A 88 7.00 1.27 19.87
N LEU A 89 8.04 2.09 19.62
CA LEU A 89 8.53 3.05 20.61
C LEU A 89 7.52 4.17 20.84
N ASP A 90 7.00 4.76 19.75
CA ASP A 90 5.99 5.83 19.83
C ASP A 90 4.71 5.37 20.57
N LEU A 91 4.31 4.11 20.38
CA LEU A 91 3.17 3.53 21.08
C LEU A 91 3.46 3.21 22.55
N ALA A 92 4.71 2.87 22.89
CA ALA A 92 5.11 2.66 24.28
C ALA A 92 5.09 3.97 25.09
N ASP A 93 5.38 5.09 24.42
CA ASP A 93 5.34 6.43 25.01
C ASP A 93 3.92 7.02 25.04
N LEU A 94 2.95 6.37 24.41
CA LEU A 94 1.56 6.79 24.41
C LEU A 94 0.92 6.57 25.79
N PHE A 95 0.44 7.63 26.44
CA PHE A 95 -0.22 7.55 27.74
C PHE A 95 -1.75 7.74 27.59
N PRO A 96 -2.55 6.66 27.65
CA PRO A 96 -3.99 6.71 27.36
C PRO A 96 -4.80 7.72 28.20
N PRO A 97 -4.54 7.90 29.51
CA PRO A 97 -5.29 8.87 30.31
C PRO A 97 -5.16 10.33 29.84
N LEU A 98 -4.10 10.69 29.11
CA LEU A 98 -3.94 12.05 28.57
C LEU A 98 -4.71 12.27 27.26
N LEU A 99 -5.15 11.20 26.59
CA LEU A 99 -5.97 11.31 25.38
C LEU A 99 -7.42 11.68 25.69
N ASP A 100 -7.93 11.27 26.85
CA ASP A 100 -9.27 11.64 27.35
C ASP A 100 -9.32 13.08 27.90
N VAL A 101 -8.17 13.66 28.27
CA VAL A 101 -8.04 15.02 28.83
C VAL A 101 -7.75 16.08 27.75
N SER A 102 -7.46 15.65 26.52
CA SER A 102 -7.14 16.54 25.40
C SER A 102 -8.40 17.20 24.80
N GLU A 103 -8.31 18.48 24.44
CA GLU A 103 -9.40 19.27 23.82
C GLU A 103 -9.82 18.79 22.41
N ALA A 104 -9.24 17.69 21.91
CA ALA A 104 -9.58 17.09 20.62
C ALA A 104 -10.11 15.65 20.74
N PRO A 105 -11.34 15.43 21.26
CA PRO A 105 -11.96 14.10 21.38
C PRO A 105 -11.99 13.31 20.05
N ALA A 106 -12.15 14.03 18.93
CA ALA A 106 -12.14 13.44 17.59
C ALA A 106 -10.78 12.81 17.23
N THR A 107 -9.67 13.43 17.65
CA THR A 107 -8.31 12.93 17.42
C THR A 107 -8.03 11.68 18.27
N GLY A 108 -8.49 11.65 19.52
CA GLY A 108 -8.41 10.47 20.37
C GLY A 108 -9.18 9.29 19.80
N HIS A 109 -10.41 9.52 19.33
CA HIS A 109 -11.24 8.49 18.71
C HIS A 109 -10.63 7.94 17.41
N GLU A 110 -10.09 8.82 16.56
CA GLU A 110 -9.40 8.43 15.33
C GLU A 110 -8.15 7.59 15.67
N LEU A 111 -7.35 8.01 16.65
CA LEU A 111 -6.18 7.25 17.08
C LEU A 111 -6.57 5.84 17.55
N VAL A 112 -7.58 5.71 18.43
CA VAL A 112 -8.07 4.40 18.87
C VAL A 112 -8.55 3.54 17.70
N THR A 113 -9.24 4.14 16.72
CA THR A 113 -9.70 3.44 15.52
C THR A 113 -8.52 2.92 14.69
N GLN A 114 -7.51 3.75 14.46
CA GLN A 114 -6.29 3.36 13.74
C GLN A 114 -5.52 2.26 14.48
N LEU A 115 -5.43 2.31 15.81
CA LEU A 115 -4.79 1.26 16.61
C LEU A 115 -5.51 -0.08 16.51
N ARG A 116 -6.86 -0.08 16.54
CA ARG A 116 -7.65 -1.30 16.35
C ARG A 116 -7.46 -1.90 14.95
N LEU A 117 -7.44 -1.06 13.91
CA LEU A 117 -7.17 -1.51 12.55
C LEU A 117 -5.77 -2.10 12.40
N LEU A 118 -4.77 -1.45 13.01
CA LEU A 118 -3.40 -1.95 13.04
C LEU A 118 -3.33 -3.31 13.73
N HIS A 119 -3.93 -3.45 14.92
CA HIS A 119 -3.98 -4.70 15.66
C HIS A 119 -4.58 -5.84 14.82
N SER A 120 -5.74 -5.61 14.18
CA SER A 120 -6.36 -6.60 13.31
C SER A 120 -5.48 -7.00 12.13
N THR A 121 -4.86 -6.01 11.47
CA THR A 121 -3.97 -6.24 10.32
C THR A 121 -2.74 -7.05 10.72
N VAL A 122 -2.12 -6.71 11.86
CA VAL A 122 -0.97 -7.44 12.41
C VAL A 122 -1.36 -8.86 12.79
N GLY A 123 -2.50 -9.05 13.47
CA GLY A 123 -3.00 -10.38 13.84
C GLY A 123 -3.18 -11.29 12.62
N VAL A 124 -3.84 -10.81 11.56
CA VAL A 124 -3.99 -11.56 10.31
C VAL A 124 -2.63 -11.90 9.69
N LYS A 125 -1.64 -11.00 9.77
CA LYS A 125 -0.31 -11.26 9.22
C LYS A 125 0.47 -12.28 10.03
N LEU A 126 0.42 -12.20 11.36
CA LEU A 126 1.03 -13.20 12.24
C LEU A 126 0.41 -14.57 12.01
N ASP A 127 -0.93 -14.67 11.95
CA ASP A 127 -1.62 -15.91 11.60
C ASP A 127 -1.17 -16.48 10.25
N GLN A 128 -0.95 -15.62 9.25
CA GLN A 128 -0.41 -16.03 7.95
C GLN A 128 1.01 -16.58 8.07
N PHE A 129 1.88 -15.95 8.87
CA PHE A 129 3.24 -16.42 9.11
C PHE A 129 3.30 -17.70 9.93
N ASP A 130 2.40 -17.88 10.90
CA ASP A 130 2.29 -19.08 11.73
C ASP A 130 1.72 -20.28 10.96
N ARG A 131 0.89 -20.03 9.93
CA ARG A 131 0.37 -21.06 9.01
C ARG A 131 1.31 -21.36 7.84
N ALA A 132 2.18 -20.43 7.46
CA ALA A 132 3.18 -20.60 6.42
C ALA A 132 4.36 -21.57 6.68
N PRO A 133 4.73 -22.02 7.91
CA PRO A 133 5.91 -22.88 8.13
C PRO A 133 5.79 -24.26 7.46
N HIS A 134 4.59 -24.68 7.05
CA HIS A 134 4.37 -26.01 6.49
C HIS A 134 4.42 -26.10 4.95
N ARG A 135 4.52 -24.98 4.21
CA ARG A 135 4.62 -25.03 2.74
C ARG A 135 6.04 -25.02 2.19
N ALA A 136 6.99 -24.37 2.88
CA ALA A 136 8.38 -24.32 2.41
C ALA A 136 9.10 -25.67 2.58
N VAL A 137 8.86 -26.37 3.70
CA VAL A 137 9.51 -27.67 4.01
C VAL A 137 9.00 -28.81 3.12
N MET A 138 7.78 -28.70 2.58
CA MET A 138 7.21 -29.71 1.66
C MET A 138 7.68 -29.53 0.20
N ALA A 139 8.16 -28.35 -0.19
CA ALA A 139 8.66 -28.12 -1.55
C ALA A 139 10.09 -28.65 -1.77
N GLU A 140 10.92 -28.68 -0.72
CA GLU A 140 12.29 -29.21 -0.81
C GLU A 140 12.38 -30.74 -0.76
N ARG A 141 11.32 -31.44 -0.34
CA ARG A 141 11.32 -32.91 -0.22
C ARG A 141 10.84 -33.66 -1.45
N THR A 142 10.26 -32.98 -2.44
CA THR A 142 9.69 -33.62 -3.64
C THR A 142 10.62 -33.56 -4.86
N PHE A 143 11.83 -33.02 -4.70
CA PHE A 143 12.89 -33.00 -5.72
C PHE A 143 14.18 -33.62 -5.18
N ARG A 144 14.15 -34.92 -4.90
CA ARG A 144 15.34 -35.77 -4.82
C ARG A 144 15.04 -37.14 -5.39
#